data_AF-A0A8H4RG04-F1
#
_entry.id   AF-A0A8H4RG04-F1
#
_cell.length_a   1.000
_cell.length_b   1.000
_cell.length_c   1.000
_cell.angle_alpha   90.00
_cell.angle_beta   90.00
_cell.angle_gamma   90.00
#
_symmetry.space_group_name_H-M   'P 1'
#
loop_
_entity.id
_entity.type
_entity.pdbx_description
1 polymer ?
#
loop_
_entity_poly.entity_id
_entity_poly.type
_entity_poly.pdbx_seq_one_letter_code
_entity_poly.pdbx_strand_id
1 'polypeptide(L)'
;MYTTPNSVEILGENDKKYIRMDFSLDDQKSRCNPTPQQRAIYNFHEARHSNEADDIYASAWFKRTKDFMKHAHQNAHVVLDSWQEVEILEFGVFFLAHPVAGYSLWHFLCACNELDAIVCGRPPIDDWIKLKPFSYTETEEDQNAWEEALRDLKGRIESGDLEGENLLQKLYAIFCGLEKLDVTFQTVEDTFISNLGSKMFAEEMMNTIRTAKEWRCQKIANLSLADDTLSVEEDLSMCSISAYVHDTDGTQPVPRN
;
A
#
# COMPACT_ATOMS: atom_id res chain seq x y z
N MET A 1 -12.32 9.34 58.15
CA MET A 1 -12.46 10.57 57.33
C MET A 1 -11.54 10.45 56.13
N TYR A 2 -12.16 10.42 54.95
CA TYR A 2 -11.71 10.82 53.60
C TYR A 2 -10.25 10.60 53.13
N THR A 3 -10.15 9.74 52.10
CA THR A 3 -9.30 9.83 50.88
C THR A 3 -9.01 11.27 50.45
N THR A 4 -7.80 11.64 50.00
CA THR A 4 -7.21 11.35 48.67
C THR A 4 -5.70 11.68 48.63
N PRO A 5 -4.94 11.13 47.67
CA PRO A 5 -4.00 11.90 46.88
C PRO A 5 -4.52 12.02 45.44
N ASN A 6 -4.95 13.23 45.07
CA ASN A 6 -5.15 13.59 43.67
C ASN A 6 -3.79 13.96 43.08
N SER A 7 -3.10 12.99 42.50
CA SER A 7 -2.16 13.25 41.41
C SER A 7 -2.96 13.13 40.11
N VAL A 8 -3.63 14.22 39.74
CA VAL A 8 -4.08 14.40 38.35
C VAL A 8 -2.81 14.65 37.56
N GLU A 9 -2.32 13.62 36.87
CA GLU A 9 -1.35 13.80 35.80
C GLU A 9 -1.99 14.71 34.76
N ILE A 10 -1.48 15.93 34.69
CA ILE A 10 -1.77 16.87 33.63
C ILE A 10 -1.06 16.32 32.40
N LEU A 11 -1.73 15.43 31.66
CA LEU A 11 -1.34 15.08 30.29
C LEU A 11 -1.42 16.38 29.47
N GLY A 12 -0.25 16.92 29.12
CA GLY A 12 -0.14 18.20 28.43
C GLY A 12 -0.80 18.15 27.06
N GLU A 13 -1.36 19.27 26.60
CA GLU A 13 -1.98 19.44 25.27
C GLU A 13 -1.09 18.99 24.09
N ASN A 14 0.22 18.86 24.30
CA ASN A 14 1.18 18.38 23.30
C ASN A 14 1.12 16.86 23.06
N ASP A 15 0.68 16.03 24.02
CA ASP A 15 0.54 14.57 23.84
C ASP A 15 -0.58 14.18 22.86
N LYS A 16 -1.47 15.14 22.56
CA LYS A 16 -2.54 14.94 21.59
C LYS A 16 -2.05 15.04 20.15
N LYS A 17 -0.93 15.75 19.91
CA LYS A 17 -0.39 15.96 18.56
C LYS A 17 0.38 14.74 18.08
N TYR A 18 1.31 14.18 18.84
CA TYR A 18 2.19 13.14 18.30
C TYR A 18 1.55 11.74 18.34
N ILE A 19 1.93 10.89 17.37
CA ILE A 19 1.74 9.44 17.47
C ILE A 19 2.76 8.95 18.49
N ARG A 20 2.28 8.79 19.73
CA ARG A 20 3.10 8.38 20.86
C ARG A 20 2.96 6.89 21.04
N MET A 21 4.07 6.18 20.91
CA MET A 21 4.14 4.73 21.08
C MET A 21 4.32 4.40 22.58
N ASP A 22 3.44 4.95 23.41
CA ASP A 22 3.41 4.66 24.84
C ASP A 22 2.74 3.30 25.05
N PHE A 23 3.55 2.25 25.05
CA PHE A 23 3.17 1.00 25.71
C PHE A 23 4.01 0.91 26.98
N SER A 24 3.35 0.90 28.13
CA SER A 24 3.99 0.61 29.42
C SER A 24 4.52 -0.82 29.36
N LEU A 25 5.79 -0.96 28.95
CA LEU A 25 6.51 -2.22 29.04
C LEU A 25 6.48 -2.69 30.49
N ASP A 26 6.47 -1.80 31.48
CA ASP A 26 6.48 -2.11 32.91
C ASP A 26 5.18 -2.75 33.42
N ASP A 27 4.02 -2.35 32.91
CA ASP A 27 2.73 -2.99 33.24
C ASP A 27 2.52 -4.31 32.48
N GLN A 28 3.19 -4.49 31.33
CA GLN A 28 3.14 -5.72 30.52
C GLN A 28 4.35 -6.65 30.72
N LYS A 29 5.34 -6.21 31.53
CA LYS A 29 6.70 -6.79 31.73
C LYS A 29 6.70 -8.23 32.23
N SER A 30 5.60 -8.66 32.87
CA SER A 30 5.56 -9.98 33.51
C SER A 30 4.99 -11.10 32.64
N ARG A 31 4.30 -10.82 31.51
CA ARG A 31 3.54 -11.89 30.81
C ARG A 31 3.44 -11.87 29.27
N CYS A 32 3.87 -10.83 28.53
CA CYS A 32 3.62 -10.75 27.07
C CYS A 32 2.16 -11.11 26.74
N ASN A 33 1.20 -10.43 27.36
CA ASN A 33 -0.21 -10.78 27.30
C ASN A 33 -0.92 -10.02 26.16
N PRO A 34 -1.29 -10.66 25.03
CA PRO A 34 -1.97 -10.00 23.89
C PRO A 34 -3.37 -9.44 24.18
N THR A 35 -3.97 -9.86 25.31
CA THR A 35 -5.38 -9.60 25.61
C THR A 35 -5.78 -8.12 25.59
N PRO A 36 -4.99 -7.13 26.06
CA PRO A 36 -5.39 -5.73 25.99
C PRO A 36 -5.56 -5.22 24.55
N GLN A 37 -4.62 -5.52 23.65
CA GLN A 37 -4.69 -5.14 22.24
C GLN A 37 -5.85 -5.83 21.52
N GLN A 38 -6.01 -7.14 21.72
CA GLN A 38 -7.13 -7.90 21.11
C GLN A 38 -8.49 -7.41 21.63
N ARG A 39 -8.58 -7.09 22.93
CA ARG A 39 -9.80 -6.53 23.54
C ARG A 39 -10.14 -5.14 23.00
N ALA A 40 -9.14 -4.29 22.75
CA ALA A 40 -9.36 -2.96 22.18
C ALA A 40 -10.02 -3.06 20.78
N ILE A 41 -9.52 -3.98 19.95
CA ILE A 41 -10.09 -4.27 18.62
C ILE A 41 -11.50 -4.85 18.77
N TYR A 42 -11.67 -5.88 19.61
CA TYR A 42 -12.97 -6.50 19.87
C TYR A 42 -14.03 -5.46 20.26
N ASN A 43 -13.76 -4.66 21.29
CA ASN A 43 -14.70 -3.66 21.79
C ASN A 43 -15.07 -2.63 20.70
N PHE A 44 -14.11 -2.26 19.84
CA PHE A 44 -14.35 -1.31 18.77
C PHE A 44 -15.31 -1.85 17.70
N HIS A 45 -15.11 -3.11 17.28
CA HIS A 45 -15.94 -3.77 16.27
C HIS A 45 -17.29 -4.24 16.84
N GLU A 46 -17.32 -4.71 18.09
CA GLU A 46 -18.54 -5.09 18.81
C GLU A 46 -19.50 -3.90 18.93
N ALA A 47 -18.99 -2.72 19.32
CA ALA A 47 -19.78 -1.49 19.43
C ALA A 47 -20.39 -1.02 18.09
N ARG A 48 -19.89 -1.55 16.96
CA ARG A 48 -20.37 -1.28 15.60
C ARG A 48 -21.14 -2.46 15.00
N HIS A 49 -21.38 -3.52 15.78
CA HIS A 49 -21.98 -4.77 15.31
C HIS A 49 -21.27 -5.36 14.08
N SER A 50 -19.94 -5.22 14.02
CA SER A 50 -19.12 -5.75 12.92
C SER A 50 -18.74 -7.21 13.17
N ASN A 51 -18.78 -8.02 12.11
CA ASN A 51 -18.35 -9.42 12.14
C ASN A 51 -16.84 -9.59 12.38
N GLU A 52 -16.06 -8.51 12.25
CA GLU A 52 -14.61 -8.52 12.52
C GLU A 52 -14.28 -8.63 14.01
N ALA A 53 -15.28 -8.46 14.89
CA ALA A 53 -15.09 -8.57 16.34
C ALA A 53 -14.52 -9.94 16.73
N ASP A 54 -14.98 -11.04 16.12
CA ASP A 54 -14.53 -12.38 16.51
C ASP A 54 -13.19 -12.81 15.88
N ASP A 55 -12.81 -12.23 14.74
CA ASP A 55 -11.58 -12.61 14.01
C ASP A 55 -10.31 -12.33 14.84
N ILE A 56 -10.31 -11.25 15.62
CA ILE A 56 -9.13 -10.88 16.43
C ILE A 56 -8.79 -11.91 17.52
N TYR A 57 -9.74 -12.76 17.91
CA TYR A 57 -9.50 -13.86 18.87
C TYR A 57 -9.04 -15.16 18.22
N ALA A 58 -8.87 -15.19 16.89
CA ALA A 58 -8.23 -16.31 16.22
C ALA A 58 -6.82 -16.57 16.78
N SER A 59 -6.43 -17.85 16.83
CA SER A 59 -5.12 -18.26 17.34
C SER A 59 -3.93 -17.62 16.60
N ALA A 60 -4.12 -17.32 15.31
CA ALA A 60 -3.15 -16.61 14.48
C ALA A 60 -2.85 -15.20 15.02
N TRP A 61 -3.89 -14.43 15.36
CA TRP A 61 -3.74 -13.10 15.93
C TRP A 61 -3.09 -13.12 17.30
N PHE A 62 -3.46 -14.07 18.16
CA PHE A 62 -2.81 -14.24 19.45
C PHE A 62 -1.30 -14.48 19.31
N LYS A 63 -0.90 -15.38 18.39
CA LYS A 63 0.52 -15.64 18.10
C LYS A 63 1.22 -14.40 17.55
N ARG A 64 0.61 -13.73 16.56
CA ARG A 64 1.14 -12.55 15.91
C ARG A 64 1.38 -11.40 16.90
N THR A 65 0.39 -11.07 17.73
CA THR A 65 0.52 -10.03 18.76
C THR A 65 1.59 -10.40 19.80
N LYS A 66 1.69 -11.68 20.17
CA LYS A 66 2.77 -12.14 21.07
C LYS A 66 4.16 -11.94 20.44
N ASP A 67 4.30 -12.19 19.14
CA ASP A 67 5.57 -12.01 18.44
C ASP A 67 5.89 -10.52 18.25
N PHE A 68 4.91 -9.67 17.96
CA PHE A 68 5.07 -8.21 17.98
C PHE A 68 5.55 -7.71 19.33
N MET A 69 4.93 -8.17 20.43
CA MET A 69 5.35 -7.79 21.78
C MET A 69 6.82 -8.13 21.99
N LYS A 70 7.24 -9.38 21.75
CA LYS A 70 8.65 -9.79 21.93
C LYS A 70 9.63 -8.92 21.13
N HIS A 71 9.28 -8.57 19.90
CA HIS A 71 10.10 -7.73 19.03
C HIS A 71 10.20 -6.30 19.56
N ALA A 72 9.07 -5.70 19.94
CA ALA A 72 9.02 -4.34 20.49
C ALA A 72 9.75 -4.17 21.84
N HIS A 73 9.87 -5.24 22.66
CA HIS A 73 10.67 -5.20 23.89
C HIS A 73 12.15 -4.89 23.64
N GLN A 74 12.65 -5.09 22.42
CA GLN A 74 14.03 -4.79 22.04
C GLN A 74 14.22 -3.34 21.57
N ASN A 75 13.14 -2.63 21.21
CA ASN A 75 13.13 -1.32 20.55
C ASN A 75 12.24 -0.31 21.33
N ALA A 76 12.57 -0.03 22.60
CA ALA A 76 11.69 0.74 23.49
C ALA A 76 11.70 2.25 23.22
N HIS A 77 10.48 2.83 23.20
CA HIS A 77 10.12 4.25 23.14
C HIS A 77 10.47 5.00 21.85
N VAL A 78 9.45 5.18 21.00
CA VAL A 78 9.52 6.02 19.81
C VAL A 78 8.37 7.04 19.87
N VAL A 79 8.74 8.32 19.87
CA VAL A 79 7.81 9.38 19.45
C VAL A 79 8.11 9.61 17.99
N LEU A 80 7.08 9.60 17.14
CA LEU A 80 7.25 9.90 15.72
C LEU A 80 7.18 11.42 15.55
N ASP A 81 8.33 12.04 15.36
CA ASP A 81 8.51 13.49 15.23
C ASP A 81 8.72 13.92 13.77
N SER A 82 8.92 12.96 12.85
CA SER A 82 9.09 13.21 11.42
C SER A 82 8.42 12.14 10.54
N TRP A 83 8.12 12.49 9.30
CA TRP A 83 7.59 11.54 8.32
C TRP A 83 8.59 10.41 8.02
N GLN A 84 9.90 10.70 8.00
CA GLN A 84 10.93 9.68 7.80
C GLN A 84 10.88 8.59 8.87
N GLU A 85 10.51 8.92 10.11
CA GLU A 85 10.31 7.94 11.17
C GLU A 85 9.05 7.10 10.96
N VAL A 86 8.01 7.68 10.37
CA VAL A 86 6.80 6.96 9.95
C VAL A 86 7.13 5.96 8.84
N GLU A 87 7.92 6.35 7.84
CA GLU A 87 8.32 5.48 6.72
C GLU A 87 9.10 4.25 7.18
N ILE A 88 9.93 4.38 8.21
CA ILE A 88 10.72 3.27 8.76
C ILE A 88 10.03 2.54 9.92
N LEU A 89 8.82 2.96 10.30
CA LEU A 89 8.07 2.38 11.41
C LEU A 89 7.75 0.91 11.12
N GLU A 90 8.17 0.01 12.01
CA GLU A 90 7.81 -1.40 11.91
C GLU A 90 6.33 -1.60 12.26
N PHE A 91 5.62 -2.39 11.44
CA PHE A 91 4.20 -2.66 11.62
C PHE A 91 3.85 -3.18 13.02
N GLY A 92 4.66 -4.10 13.56
CA GLY A 92 4.42 -4.67 14.88
C GLY A 92 4.41 -3.60 15.99
N VAL A 93 5.27 -2.60 15.89
CA VAL A 93 5.32 -1.49 16.85
C VAL A 93 4.05 -0.64 16.70
N PHE A 94 3.67 -0.27 15.46
CA PHE A 94 2.44 0.45 15.16
C PHE A 94 1.18 -0.23 15.72
N PHE A 95 1.03 -1.53 15.47
CA PHE A 95 -0.09 -2.31 15.97
C PHE A 95 -0.19 -2.30 17.50
N LEU A 96 0.93 -2.37 18.22
CA LEU A 96 0.90 -2.40 19.67
C LEU A 96 0.45 -1.07 20.29
N ALA A 97 0.81 0.05 19.66
CA ALA A 97 0.41 1.38 20.08
C ALA A 97 -1.04 1.72 19.66
N HIS A 98 -1.43 1.32 18.45
CA HIS A 98 -2.71 1.64 17.84
C HIS A 98 -3.39 0.38 17.30
N PRO A 99 -3.90 -0.51 18.17
CA PRO A 99 -4.35 -1.84 17.76
C PRO A 99 -5.52 -1.81 16.78
N VAL A 100 -6.45 -0.87 16.89
CA VAL A 100 -7.58 -0.74 15.95
C VAL A 100 -7.09 -0.30 14.56
N ALA A 101 -6.34 0.80 14.48
CA ALA A 101 -5.79 1.30 13.21
C ALA A 101 -4.77 0.32 12.61
N GLY A 102 -3.96 -0.34 13.43
CA GLY A 102 -3.03 -1.38 13.01
C GLY A 102 -3.76 -2.61 12.46
N TYR A 103 -4.87 -3.01 13.07
CA TYR A 103 -5.67 -4.14 12.60
C TYR A 103 -6.30 -3.88 11.23
N SER A 104 -6.88 -2.70 11.00
CA SER A 104 -7.40 -2.38 9.68
C SER A 104 -6.27 -2.22 8.65
N LEU A 105 -5.18 -1.53 9.01
CA LEU A 105 -4.01 -1.39 8.14
C LEU A 105 -3.44 -2.76 7.74
N TRP A 106 -3.41 -3.74 8.66
CA TRP A 106 -3.00 -5.11 8.36
C TRP A 106 -3.79 -5.71 7.20
N HIS A 107 -5.12 -5.61 7.25
CA HIS A 107 -6.00 -6.18 6.23
C HIS A 107 -5.81 -5.51 4.88
N PHE A 108 -5.62 -4.19 4.86
CA PHE A 108 -5.27 -3.46 3.64
C PHE A 108 -3.93 -3.91 3.06
N LEU A 109 -2.88 -4.00 3.89
CA LEU A 109 -1.57 -4.45 3.42
C LEU A 109 -1.60 -5.91 2.92
N CYS A 110 -2.38 -6.78 3.56
CA CYS A 110 -2.60 -8.14 3.06
C CYS A 110 -3.28 -8.13 1.70
N ALA A 111 -4.29 -7.28 1.49
CA ALA A 111 -4.95 -7.14 0.20
C ALA A 111 -3.98 -6.62 -0.88
N CYS A 112 -3.12 -5.65 -0.56
CA CYS A 112 -2.05 -5.20 -1.43
C CYS A 112 -1.10 -6.36 -1.79
N ASN A 113 -0.57 -7.07 -0.81
CA ASN A 113 0.39 -8.15 -1.02
C ASN A 113 -0.20 -9.33 -1.81
N GLU A 114 -1.46 -9.70 -1.55
CA GLU A 114 -2.15 -10.71 -2.32
C GLU A 114 -2.37 -10.27 -3.78
N LEU A 115 -2.78 -9.03 -4.01
CA LEU A 115 -2.95 -8.50 -5.36
C LEU A 115 -1.62 -8.39 -6.10
N ASP A 116 -0.56 -7.95 -5.42
CA ASP A 116 0.80 -7.90 -5.96
C ASP A 116 1.29 -9.31 -6.34
N ALA A 117 1.01 -10.33 -5.52
CA ALA A 117 1.31 -11.72 -5.83
C ALA A 117 0.50 -12.22 -7.04
N ILE A 118 -0.78 -11.88 -7.13
CA ILE A 118 -1.64 -12.23 -8.27
C ILE A 118 -1.12 -11.60 -9.55
N VAL A 119 -0.79 -10.31 -9.54
CA VAL A 119 -0.36 -9.57 -10.74
C VAL A 119 1.06 -9.96 -11.13
N CYS A 120 2.02 -9.80 -10.23
CA CYS A 120 3.44 -9.95 -10.50
C CYS A 120 3.94 -11.40 -10.41
N GLY A 121 3.13 -12.34 -9.92
CA GLY A 121 3.54 -13.75 -9.73
C GLY A 121 4.60 -13.94 -8.63
N ARG A 122 4.72 -12.98 -7.71
CA ARG A 122 5.70 -13.01 -6.62
C ARG A 122 5.17 -13.82 -5.43
N PRO A 123 6.06 -14.47 -4.65
CA PRO A 123 5.65 -15.08 -3.40
C PRO A 123 5.16 -14.00 -2.42
N PRO A 124 4.13 -14.31 -1.60
CA PRO A 124 3.63 -13.37 -0.60
C PRO A 124 4.68 -13.10 0.47
N ILE A 125 4.63 -11.91 1.08
CA ILE A 125 5.45 -11.56 2.23
C ILE A 125 5.17 -12.50 3.41
N ASP A 126 6.23 -13.08 3.98
CA ASP A 126 6.14 -14.00 5.12
C ASP A 126 6.52 -13.35 6.47
N ASP A 127 7.46 -12.39 6.50
CA ASP A 127 7.92 -11.71 7.72
C ASP A 127 7.29 -10.32 7.90
N TRP A 128 6.01 -10.31 8.26
CA TRP A 128 5.25 -9.09 8.47
C TRP A 128 5.65 -8.29 9.73
N ILE A 129 6.40 -8.87 10.65
CA ILE A 129 6.76 -8.21 11.92
C ILE A 129 7.62 -6.98 11.65
N LYS A 130 8.52 -7.08 10.66
CA LYS A 130 9.48 -6.05 10.27
C LYS A 130 9.06 -5.26 9.04
N LEU A 131 7.87 -5.53 8.50
CA LEU A 131 7.36 -4.78 7.37
C LEU A 131 7.22 -3.32 7.79
N LYS A 132 7.77 -2.43 6.96
CA LYS A 132 7.61 -0.99 7.06
C LYS A 132 6.42 -0.60 6.18
N PRO A 133 5.22 -0.44 6.75
CA PRO A 133 3.99 -0.46 5.98
C PRO A 133 3.90 0.70 5.00
N PHE A 134 4.33 1.90 5.41
CA PHE A 134 4.29 3.11 4.59
C PHE A 134 5.37 3.13 3.50
N SER A 135 6.54 2.54 3.78
CA SER A 135 7.57 2.34 2.75
C SER A 135 7.16 1.29 1.71
N TYR A 136 6.52 0.19 2.13
CA TYR A 136 6.03 -0.85 1.22
C TYR A 136 4.92 -0.35 0.27
N THR A 137 4.10 0.59 0.71
CA THR A 137 2.99 1.10 -0.12
C THR A 137 3.43 1.96 -1.29
N GLU A 138 4.66 2.49 -1.26
CA GLU A 138 5.18 3.49 -2.20
C GLU A 138 6.44 3.06 -2.97
N THR A 139 6.86 1.80 -2.88
CA THR A 139 8.09 1.32 -3.53
C THR A 139 8.00 1.38 -5.06
N GLU A 140 8.90 2.16 -5.68
CA GLU A 140 9.03 2.25 -7.14
C GLU A 140 9.33 0.88 -7.77
N GLU A 141 10.07 0.02 -7.06
CA GLU A 141 10.38 -1.34 -7.50
C GLU A 141 9.12 -2.19 -7.70
N ASP A 142 8.09 -1.98 -6.87
CA ASP A 142 6.82 -2.70 -7.00
C ASP A 142 6.00 -2.14 -8.17
N GLN A 143 6.00 -0.83 -8.36
CA GLN A 143 5.33 -0.21 -9.50
C GLN A 143 5.93 -0.65 -10.84
N ASN A 144 7.26 -0.70 -10.94
CA ASN A 144 7.97 -1.16 -12.15
C ASN A 144 7.67 -2.64 -12.44
N ALA A 145 7.64 -3.47 -11.40
CA ALA A 145 7.32 -4.88 -11.55
C ALA A 145 5.88 -5.13 -11.98
N TRP A 146 4.96 -4.31 -11.48
CA TRP A 146 3.58 -4.27 -11.94
C TRP A 146 3.53 -3.94 -13.43
N GLU A 147 4.19 -2.88 -13.87
CA GLU A 147 4.24 -2.51 -15.30
C GLU A 147 4.78 -3.63 -16.18
N GLU A 148 5.88 -4.26 -15.76
CA GLU A 148 6.47 -5.40 -16.48
C GLU A 148 5.51 -6.59 -16.57
N ALA A 149 4.92 -7.00 -15.46
CA ALA A 149 4.02 -8.15 -15.40
C ALA A 149 2.73 -7.90 -16.19
N LEU A 150 2.22 -6.68 -16.16
CA LEU A 150 1.05 -6.26 -16.91
C LEU A 150 1.32 -6.17 -18.41
N ARG A 151 2.51 -5.69 -18.81
CA ARG A 151 2.94 -5.70 -20.22
C ARG A 151 3.13 -7.12 -20.75
N ASP A 152 3.73 -8.02 -19.97
CA ASP A 152 3.82 -9.45 -20.31
C ASP A 152 2.42 -10.07 -20.45
N LEU A 153 1.52 -9.80 -19.49
CA LEU A 153 0.15 -10.27 -19.54
C LEU A 153 -0.56 -9.83 -20.83
N LYS A 154 -0.43 -8.55 -21.20
CA LYS A 154 -0.98 -8.02 -22.45
C LYS A 154 -0.39 -8.73 -23.67
N GLY A 155 0.94 -8.86 -23.74
CA GLY A 155 1.61 -9.54 -24.85
C GLY A 155 1.17 -11.00 -25.02
N ARG A 156 0.96 -11.73 -23.91
CA ARG A 156 0.45 -13.10 -23.92
C ARG A 156 -1.01 -13.21 -24.36
N ILE A 157 -1.82 -12.20 -24.09
CA ILE A 157 -3.20 -12.13 -24.59
C ILE A 157 -3.18 -11.89 -26.11
N GLU A 158 -2.38 -10.95 -26.57
CA GLU A 158 -2.27 -10.58 -28.00
C GLU A 158 -1.66 -11.69 -28.86
N SER A 159 -0.69 -12.44 -28.33
CA SER A 159 -0.09 -13.59 -29.03
C SER A 159 -0.99 -14.84 -29.04
N GLY A 160 -2.07 -14.85 -28.24
CA GLY A 160 -2.91 -16.02 -28.02
C GLY A 160 -2.34 -17.06 -27.04
N ASP A 161 -1.18 -16.79 -26.41
CA ASP A 161 -0.58 -17.67 -25.40
C ASP A 161 -1.41 -17.74 -24.09
N LEU A 162 -2.27 -16.75 -23.86
CA LEU A 162 -3.23 -16.73 -22.76
C LEU A 162 -4.64 -16.43 -23.28
N GLU A 163 -5.43 -17.50 -23.44
CA GLU A 163 -6.80 -17.42 -23.93
C GLU A 163 -7.76 -18.34 -23.14
N GLY A 164 -9.06 -18.21 -23.45
CA GLY A 164 -10.12 -19.07 -22.89
C GLY A 164 -10.18 -19.03 -21.37
N GLU A 165 -10.29 -20.21 -20.75
CA GLU A 165 -10.49 -20.35 -19.30
C GLU A 165 -9.31 -19.81 -18.48
N ASN A 166 -8.08 -19.96 -18.96
CA ASN A 166 -6.90 -19.47 -18.24
C ASN A 166 -6.87 -17.94 -18.17
N LEU A 167 -7.27 -17.27 -19.26
CA LEU A 167 -7.42 -15.82 -19.28
C LEU A 167 -8.54 -15.38 -18.33
N LEU A 168 -9.70 -16.01 -18.40
CA LEU A 168 -10.84 -15.71 -17.52
C LEU A 168 -10.47 -15.87 -16.06
N GLN A 169 -9.79 -16.96 -15.70
CA GLN A 169 -9.35 -17.22 -14.33
C GLN A 169 -8.36 -16.15 -13.85
N LYS A 170 -7.40 -15.74 -14.69
CA LYS A 170 -6.44 -14.69 -14.35
C LYS A 170 -7.11 -13.33 -14.13
N LEU A 171 -8.00 -12.93 -15.03
CA LEU A 171 -8.75 -11.67 -14.92
C LEU A 171 -9.69 -11.68 -13.70
N TYR A 172 -10.36 -12.81 -13.45
CA TYR A 172 -11.21 -12.99 -12.28
C TYR A 172 -10.42 -12.87 -10.97
N ALA A 173 -9.22 -13.48 -10.90
CA ALA A 173 -8.37 -13.35 -9.72
C ALA A 173 -7.94 -11.90 -9.46
N ILE A 174 -7.57 -11.15 -10.52
CA ILE A 174 -7.23 -9.72 -10.41
C ILE A 174 -8.45 -8.93 -9.93
N PHE A 175 -9.63 -9.18 -10.52
CA PHE A 175 -10.88 -8.52 -10.14
C PHE A 175 -11.23 -8.75 -8.66
N CYS A 176 -11.21 -9.99 -8.18
CA CYS A 176 -11.45 -10.30 -6.77
C CYS A 176 -10.41 -9.65 -5.85
N GLY A 177 -9.15 -9.57 -6.29
CA GLY A 177 -8.10 -8.86 -5.55
C GLY A 177 -8.38 -7.36 -5.43
N LEU A 178 -8.85 -6.71 -6.52
CA LEU A 178 -9.27 -5.31 -6.51
C LEU A 178 -10.48 -5.06 -5.60
N GLU A 179 -11.51 -5.92 -5.67
CA GLU A 179 -12.67 -5.82 -4.77
C GLU A 179 -12.25 -5.92 -3.31
N LYS A 180 -11.36 -6.86 -2.98
CA LYS A 180 -10.81 -7.00 -1.63
C LYS A 180 -10.01 -5.76 -1.21
N LEU A 181 -9.21 -5.20 -2.11
CA LEU A 181 -8.48 -3.96 -1.86
C LEU A 181 -9.42 -2.79 -1.58
N ASP A 182 -10.50 -2.66 -2.34
CA ASP A 182 -11.52 -1.61 -2.14
C ASP A 182 -12.22 -1.74 -0.79
N VAL A 183 -12.65 -2.95 -0.44
CA VAL A 183 -13.32 -3.23 0.84
C VAL A 183 -12.38 -2.92 2.01
N THR A 184 -11.14 -3.40 1.96
CA THR A 184 -10.18 -3.16 3.04
C THR A 184 -9.74 -1.71 3.12
N PHE A 185 -9.67 -0.99 2.00
CA PHE A 185 -9.43 0.46 1.99
C PHE A 185 -10.55 1.23 2.68
N GLN A 186 -11.82 0.91 2.39
CA GLN A 186 -12.97 1.55 3.07
C GLN A 186 -12.92 1.31 4.58
N THR A 187 -12.64 0.06 5.00
CA THR A 187 -12.46 -0.26 6.42
C THR A 187 -11.33 0.56 7.03
N VAL A 188 -10.18 0.70 6.36
CA VAL A 188 -9.08 1.54 6.84
C VAL A 188 -9.49 3.00 6.91
N GLU A 189 -10.11 3.57 5.88
CA GLU A 189 -10.52 4.97 5.88
C GLU A 189 -11.47 5.30 7.06
N ASP A 190 -12.46 4.44 7.31
CA ASP A 190 -13.41 4.59 8.41
C ASP A 190 -12.76 4.43 9.80
N THR A 191 -11.88 3.44 9.95
CA THR A 191 -11.31 3.08 11.26
C THR A 191 -10.07 3.88 11.62
N PHE A 192 -9.22 4.16 10.63
CA PHE A 192 -7.93 4.82 10.82
C PHE A 192 -8.13 6.30 11.13
N ILE A 193 -8.97 7.02 10.38
CA ILE A 193 -9.29 8.43 10.67
C ILE A 193 -10.07 8.56 11.99
N SER A 194 -10.99 7.66 12.28
CA SER A 194 -11.73 7.73 13.57
C SER A 194 -10.84 7.45 14.79
N ASN A 195 -9.75 6.68 14.62
CA ASN A 195 -8.82 6.36 15.70
C ASN A 195 -7.63 7.33 15.81
N LEU A 196 -7.16 7.86 14.68
CA LEU A 196 -5.93 8.65 14.59
C LEU A 196 -6.15 10.08 14.09
N GLY A 197 -7.36 10.51 13.72
CA GLY A 197 -7.60 11.78 13.02
C GLY A 197 -7.17 13.07 13.74
N SER A 198 -6.86 13.02 15.03
CA SER A 198 -6.26 14.16 15.76
C SER A 198 -4.73 14.07 15.90
N LYS A 199 -4.11 13.02 15.37
CA LYS A 199 -2.68 12.72 15.46
C LYS A 199 -1.93 13.29 14.27
N MET A 200 -0.70 13.72 14.55
CA MET A 200 0.28 14.20 13.60
C MET A 200 0.60 13.05 12.65
N PHE A 201 0.67 13.38 11.36
CA PHE A 201 0.82 12.44 10.25
C PHE A 201 -0.37 11.52 9.95
N ALA A 202 -1.49 11.56 10.68
CA ALA A 202 -2.63 10.69 10.37
C ALA A 202 -3.20 10.94 8.96
N GLU A 203 -3.28 12.21 8.54
CA GLU A 203 -3.69 12.58 7.18
C GLU A 203 -2.66 12.11 6.14
N GLU A 204 -1.36 12.26 6.44
CA GLU A 204 -0.27 11.87 5.53
C GLU A 204 -0.20 10.35 5.37
N MET A 205 -0.31 9.59 6.46
CA MET A 205 -0.46 8.12 6.46
C MET A 205 -1.64 7.68 5.60
N MET A 206 -2.80 8.34 5.74
CA MET A 206 -3.97 8.02 4.93
C MET A 206 -3.81 8.41 3.46
N ASN A 207 -3.10 9.50 3.16
CA ASN A 207 -2.76 9.86 1.80
C ASN A 207 -1.85 8.81 1.16
N THR A 208 -0.82 8.35 1.86
CA THR A 208 0.04 7.24 1.39
C THR A 208 -0.76 5.96 1.12
N ILE A 209 -1.67 5.57 2.02
CA ILE A 209 -2.56 4.42 1.83
C ILE A 209 -3.46 4.62 0.59
N ARG A 210 -4.01 5.83 0.40
CA ARG A 210 -4.84 6.16 -0.77
C ARG A 210 -4.04 6.12 -2.06
N THR A 211 -2.86 6.72 -2.09
CA THR A 211 -1.95 6.67 -3.24
C THR A 211 -1.60 5.23 -3.60
N ALA A 212 -1.35 4.39 -2.60
CA ALA A 212 -1.06 2.96 -2.78
C ALA A 212 -2.17 2.20 -3.52
N LYS A 213 -3.42 2.51 -3.16
CA LYS A 213 -4.62 1.96 -3.80
C LYS A 213 -4.79 2.52 -5.22
N GLU A 214 -4.71 3.84 -5.36
CA GLU A 214 -4.93 4.55 -6.62
C GLU A 214 -3.96 4.09 -7.70
N TRP A 215 -2.66 3.97 -7.39
CA TRP A 215 -1.70 3.55 -8.41
C TRP A 215 -1.96 2.12 -8.89
N ARG A 216 -2.31 1.17 -8.00
CA ARG A 216 -2.65 -0.21 -8.39
C ARG A 216 -3.86 -0.25 -9.32
N CYS A 217 -4.91 0.50 -8.98
CA CYS A 217 -6.09 0.63 -9.83
C CYS A 217 -5.75 1.26 -11.20
N GLN A 218 -4.93 2.31 -11.21
CA GLN A 218 -4.52 3.00 -12.44
C GLN A 218 -3.67 2.10 -13.35
N LYS A 219 -2.72 1.33 -12.80
CA LYS A 219 -1.89 0.41 -13.62
C LYS A 219 -2.75 -0.64 -14.32
N ILE A 220 -3.74 -1.22 -13.64
CA ILE A 220 -4.69 -2.15 -14.27
C ILE A 220 -5.59 -1.46 -15.29
N ALA A 221 -6.10 -0.26 -14.98
CA ALA A 221 -6.94 0.49 -15.92
C ALA A 221 -6.18 0.87 -17.21
N ASN A 222 -4.89 1.21 -17.08
CA ASN A 222 -4.04 1.56 -18.22
C ASN A 222 -3.75 0.35 -19.14
N LEU A 223 -3.87 -0.88 -18.64
CA LEU A 223 -3.81 -2.08 -19.48
C LEU A 223 -4.87 -2.07 -20.58
N SER A 224 -6.04 -1.50 -20.27
CA SER A 224 -7.18 -1.36 -21.17
C SER A 224 -7.07 -0.16 -22.12
N LEU A 225 -6.14 0.77 -21.90
CA LEU A 225 -6.02 2.05 -22.62
C LEU A 225 -4.76 2.18 -23.49
N ALA A 226 -3.74 1.34 -23.25
CA ALA A 226 -2.44 1.45 -23.93
C ALA A 226 -2.43 0.99 -25.41
N ASP A 227 -3.58 0.88 -26.07
CA ASP A 227 -3.68 0.61 -27.51
C ASP A 227 -3.55 1.87 -28.39
N ASP A 228 -3.66 3.08 -27.82
CA ASP A 228 -3.74 4.31 -28.63
C ASP A 228 -2.45 5.15 -28.67
N THR A 229 -1.37 4.77 -27.98
CA THR A 229 -0.18 5.65 -27.83
C THR A 229 1.15 5.12 -28.32
N LEU A 230 1.23 3.89 -28.86
CA LEU A 230 2.50 3.31 -29.32
C LEU A 230 2.65 3.18 -30.86
N SER A 231 1.81 3.86 -31.65
CA SER A 231 1.86 3.78 -33.12
C SER A 231 2.42 5.03 -33.83
N VAL A 232 3.05 5.98 -33.13
CA VAL A 232 3.43 7.27 -33.76
C VAL A 232 4.94 7.59 -33.82
N GLU A 233 5.83 6.90 -33.10
CA GLU A 233 7.26 7.33 -33.04
C GLU A 233 8.31 6.45 -33.74
N GLU A 234 7.96 5.31 -34.36
CA GLU A 234 8.96 4.45 -35.04
C GLU A 234 8.98 4.49 -36.57
N ASP A 235 8.25 5.40 -37.23
CA ASP A 235 8.23 5.49 -38.71
C ASP A 235 9.07 6.64 -39.32
N LEU A 236 9.87 7.35 -38.53
CA LEU A 236 10.76 8.41 -39.06
C LEU A 236 12.23 8.02 -39.22
N SER A 237 12.56 6.74 -39.11
CA SER A 237 13.92 6.23 -39.30
C SER A 237 14.04 5.21 -40.44
N MET A 238 13.52 5.53 -41.63
CA MET A 238 13.97 4.88 -42.87
C MET A 238 13.69 5.76 -44.10
N CYS A 239 14.60 6.71 -44.36
CA CYS A 239 14.92 7.14 -45.73
C CYS A 239 16.32 7.76 -45.76
N SER A 240 17.34 6.91 -45.75
CA SER A 240 18.67 7.30 -46.22
C SER A 240 18.75 7.07 -47.73
N ILE A 241 18.93 8.18 -48.46
CA ILE A 241 19.82 8.35 -49.63
C ILE A 241 19.51 7.50 -50.88
N SER A 242 19.09 8.20 -51.95
CA SER A 242 19.67 7.97 -53.28
C SER A 242 19.69 9.28 -54.08
N ALA A 243 20.87 9.62 -54.57
CA ALA A 243 21.14 10.76 -55.42
C ALA A 243 20.38 10.68 -56.75
N TYR A 244 19.83 11.81 -57.19
CA TYR A 244 19.74 12.13 -58.61
C TYR A 244 20.01 13.62 -58.80
N VAL A 245 21.20 13.89 -59.32
CA VAL A 245 21.58 15.15 -59.94
C VAL A 245 20.76 15.27 -61.23
N HIS A 246 19.94 16.30 -61.33
CA HIS A 246 19.60 16.87 -62.62
C HIS A 246 19.58 18.39 -62.47
N ASP A 247 20.64 19.00 -63.01
CA ASP A 247 20.71 20.42 -63.33
C ASP A 247 19.46 20.82 -64.10
N THR A 248 18.70 21.76 -63.53
CA THR A 248 17.64 22.46 -64.24
C THR A 248 18.27 23.58 -65.06
N ASP A 249 18.18 23.38 -66.37
CA ASP A 249 18.58 24.27 -67.44
C ASP A 249 18.00 25.69 -67.28
N GLY A 250 18.87 26.68 -67.39
CA GLY A 250 18.56 28.10 -67.25
C GLY A 250 18.13 28.71 -68.58
N THR A 251 16.93 29.29 -68.57
CA THR A 251 16.63 30.62 -69.12
C THR A 251 17.22 31.01 -70.51
N GLN A 252 16.41 30.74 -71.56
CA GLN A 252 15.82 31.75 -72.48
C GLN A 252 16.72 32.57 -73.48
N PRO A 253 16.14 33.23 -74.52
CA PRO A 253 16.54 32.98 -75.92
C PRO A 253 16.95 34.23 -76.76
N VAL A 254 17.19 34.01 -78.07
CA VAL A 254 17.05 34.95 -79.25
C VAL A 254 18.27 35.86 -79.58
N PRO A 255 18.51 36.39 -80.81
CA PRO A 255 18.24 35.96 -82.22
C PRO A 255 19.47 35.97 -83.18
N ARG A 256 19.25 35.35 -84.35
CA ARG A 256 19.67 35.69 -85.75
C ARG A 256 20.67 36.83 -86.00
N ASN A 257 21.78 36.53 -86.66
CA ASN A 257 21.99 36.61 -88.12
C ASN A 257 23.33 35.96 -88.50
#